data_AF-B7PTV7-F1
#
_entry.id   AF-B7PTV7-F1
#
_cell.length_a   1.000
_cell.length_b   1.000
_cell.length_c   1.000
_cell.angle_alpha   90.00
_cell.angle_beta   90.00
_cell.angle_gamma   90.00
#
_symmetry.space_group_name_H-M   'P 1'
#
loop_
_entity.id
_entity.type
_entity.pdbx_description
1 polymer ?
#
loop_
_entity_poly.entity_id
_entity_poly.type
_entity_poly.pdbx_seq_one_letter_code
_entity_poly.pdbx_strand_id
1 'polypeptide(L)'
;MLSSARIVVAAFWLVVIILTTTFAGQMKAMLMIRNEANRIDSMRDLSLRPHTKPIVPADSAVVASIRGSKDPSYQKVWRMIQRLRSERTPAIMTSAASLRQVVRGEAVLISSPASLAGAAKCACANYTSGEFYIGRKPTFTFNSVFYLNKRMPEPMQRAINDRYGLRS
;
A
#
# COMPACT_ATOMS: atom_id res chain seq x y z
N MET A 1 -15.76 61.24 28.95
CA MET A 1 -15.20 60.88 27.61
C MET A 1 -14.17 59.75 27.62
N LEU A 2 -13.49 59.43 28.74
CA LEU A 2 -12.47 58.35 28.76
C LEU A 2 -13.02 56.90 28.73
N SER A 3 -14.28 56.66 29.13
CA SER A 3 -14.83 55.28 29.19
C SER A 3 -15.15 54.67 27.82
N SER A 4 -15.64 55.47 26.87
CA SER A 4 -16.03 54.97 25.53
C SER A 4 -14.82 54.52 24.71
N ALA A 5 -13.71 55.25 24.79
CA ALA A 5 -12.47 54.90 24.09
C ALA A 5 -11.85 53.59 24.62
N ARG A 6 -11.94 53.33 25.93
CA ARG A 6 -11.46 52.09 26.55
C ARG A 6 -12.23 50.86 26.09
N ILE A 7 -13.56 50.99 25.91
CA ILE A 7 -14.41 49.90 25.41
C ILE A 7 -14.05 49.56 23.96
N VAL A 8 -13.84 50.57 23.12
CA VAL A 8 -13.44 50.37 21.71
C VAL A 8 -12.07 49.71 21.62
N VAL A 9 -11.10 50.13 22.45
CA VAL A 9 -9.76 49.52 22.51
C VAL A 9 -9.85 48.07 23.00
N ALA A 10 -10.66 47.79 24.02
CA ALA A 10 -10.85 46.43 24.51
C ALA A 10 -11.50 45.52 23.47
N ALA A 11 -12.52 46.00 22.76
CA ALA A 11 -13.16 45.25 21.68
C ALA A 11 -12.19 45.00 20.51
N PHE A 12 -11.37 45.98 20.16
CA PHE A 12 -10.35 45.84 19.12
C PHE A 12 -9.31 44.78 19.50
N TRP A 13 -8.79 44.81 20.73
CA TRP A 13 -7.86 43.80 21.23
C TRP A 13 -8.48 42.40 21.27
N LEU A 14 -9.76 42.30 21.64
CA LEU A 14 -10.48 41.03 21.65
C LEU A 14 -10.59 40.44 20.23
N VAL A 15 -10.91 41.27 19.23
CA VAL A 15 -10.92 40.86 17.81
C VAL A 15 -9.53 40.39 17.36
N VAL A 16 -8.47 41.11 17.71
CA VAL A 16 -7.08 40.73 17.35
C VAL A 16 -6.70 39.39 18.00
N ILE A 17 -7.08 39.14 19.24
CA ILE A 17 -6.83 37.87 19.93
C ILE A 17 -7.59 36.72 19.26
N ILE A 18 -8.86 36.91 18.90
CA ILE A 18 -9.64 35.90 18.18
C ILE A 18 -8.99 35.61 16.81
N LEU A 19 -8.57 36.64 16.08
CA LEU A 19 -7.98 36.48 14.75
C LEU A 19 -6.63 35.74 14.80
N THR A 20 -5.78 36.07 15.77
CA THR A 20 -4.48 35.41 15.96
C THR A 20 -4.62 33.97 16.42
N THR A 21 -5.54 33.68 17.34
CA THR A 21 -5.78 32.31 17.82
C THR A 21 -6.40 31.41 16.75
N THR A 22 -7.32 31.94 15.95
CA THR A 22 -7.89 31.20 14.80
C THR A 22 -6.85 30.93 13.72
N PHE A 23 -6.02 31.91 13.36
CA PHE A 23 -4.93 31.72 12.40
C PHE A 23 -3.89 30.70 12.91
N ALA A 24 -3.48 30.80 14.18
CA ALA A 24 -2.59 29.83 14.80
C ALA A 24 -3.19 28.42 14.83
N GLY A 25 -4.50 28.30 15.09
CA GLY A 25 -5.23 27.04 15.03
C GLY A 25 -5.24 26.42 13.64
N GLN A 26 -5.53 27.22 12.61
CA GLN A 26 -5.50 26.79 11.21
C GLN A 26 -4.09 26.35 10.78
N MET A 27 -3.06 27.13 11.11
CA MET A 27 -1.68 26.79 10.80
C MET A 27 -1.24 25.49 11.51
N LYS A 28 -1.59 25.31 12.79
CA LYS A 28 -1.31 24.09 13.53
C LYS A 28 -2.02 22.88 12.93
N ALA A 29 -3.28 23.04 12.48
CA ALA A 29 -4.01 21.98 11.80
C ALA A 29 -3.35 21.60 10.47
N MET A 30 -2.96 22.59 9.66
CA MET A 30 -2.26 22.37 8.39
C MET A 30 -0.88 21.71 8.58
N LEU A 31 -0.18 22.01 9.69
CA LEU A 31 1.07 21.34 10.07
C LEU A 31 0.87 19.93 10.65
N MET A 32 -0.29 19.67 11.26
CA MET A 32 -0.67 18.33 11.76
C MET A 32 -1.13 17.38 10.65
N ILE A 33 -1.64 17.91 9.54
CA ILE A 33 -1.91 17.11 8.35
C ILE A 33 -0.56 16.70 7.76
N ARG A 34 -0.05 15.55 8.22
CA ARG A 34 1.00 14.83 7.49
C ARG A 34 0.40 14.46 6.16
N ASN A 35 0.87 15.13 5.10
CA ASN A 35 0.49 14.82 3.73
C ASN A 35 0.73 13.32 3.53
N GLU A 36 -0.35 12.54 3.38
CA GLU A 36 -0.26 11.09 3.22
C GLU A 36 0.71 10.84 2.07
N ALA A 37 1.85 10.19 2.37
CA ALA A 37 2.91 10.01 1.38
C ALA A 37 2.30 9.48 0.09
N ASN A 38 2.58 10.19 -1.00
CA ASN A 38 1.96 10.03 -2.31
C ASN A 38 1.72 8.53 -2.61
N ARG A 39 0.48 8.05 -2.50
CA ARG A 39 0.18 6.61 -2.54
C ARG A 39 0.40 6.05 -3.95
N ILE A 40 0.71 4.76 -4.05
CA ILE A 40 0.85 4.05 -5.33
C ILE A 40 -0.32 3.09 -5.43
N ASP A 41 -1.33 3.48 -6.21
CA ASP A 41 -2.56 2.70 -6.40
C ASP A 41 -2.58 1.91 -7.71
N SER A 42 -1.72 2.27 -8.66
CA SER A 42 -1.70 1.63 -9.98
C SER A 42 -0.28 1.42 -10.50
N MET A 43 -0.15 0.49 -11.46
CA MET A 43 1.10 0.27 -12.19
C MET A 43 1.54 1.51 -12.97
N ARG A 44 0.59 2.38 -13.37
CA ARG A 44 0.89 3.65 -14.02
C ARG A 44 1.63 4.58 -13.05
N ASP A 45 1.15 4.71 -11.82
CA ASP A 45 1.79 5.55 -10.80
C ASP A 45 3.19 5.04 -10.45
N LEU A 46 3.32 3.70 -10.33
CA LEU A 46 4.62 3.06 -10.11
C LEU A 46 5.59 3.30 -11.28
N SER A 47 5.10 3.28 -12.51
CA SER A 47 5.91 3.53 -13.71
C SER A 47 6.45 4.98 -13.77
N LEU A 48 5.82 5.92 -13.07
CA LEU A 48 6.26 7.31 -12.96
C LEU A 48 7.33 7.52 -11.89
N ARG A 49 7.62 6.52 -11.05
CA ARG A 49 8.55 6.60 -9.93
C ARG A 49 9.76 5.68 -10.13
N PRO A 50 10.77 6.11 -10.91
CA PRO A 50 11.90 5.25 -11.29
C PRO A 50 12.81 4.88 -10.12
N HIS A 51 12.73 5.59 -8.99
CA HIS A 51 13.54 5.35 -7.79
C HIS A 51 12.88 4.37 -6.80
N THR A 52 11.58 4.11 -6.93
CA THR A 52 10.88 3.15 -6.06
C THR A 52 11.08 1.73 -6.60
N LYS A 53 11.66 0.85 -5.80
CA LYS A 53 11.99 -0.52 -6.21
C LYS A 53 10.76 -1.44 -6.19
N PRO A 54 10.30 -1.99 -7.33
CA PRO A 54 9.17 -2.89 -7.38
C PRO A 54 9.61 -4.32 -7.06
N ILE A 55 9.44 -4.78 -5.83
CA ILE A 55 9.78 -6.14 -5.39
C ILE A 55 8.63 -7.08 -5.73
N VAL A 56 8.95 -8.16 -6.43
CA VAL A 56 7.99 -9.16 -6.90
C VAL A 56 8.44 -10.57 -6.54
N PRO A 57 7.51 -11.52 -6.34
CA PRO A 57 7.88 -12.91 -6.11
C PRO A 57 8.46 -13.50 -7.40
N ALA A 58 9.68 -14.04 -7.32
CA ALA A 58 10.35 -14.71 -8.44
C ALA A 58 9.50 -15.89 -8.96
N ASP A 59 9.58 -16.16 -10.27
CA ASP A 59 8.91 -17.28 -10.95
C ASP A 59 7.40 -17.40 -10.66
N SER A 60 6.74 -16.27 -10.43
CA SER A 60 5.33 -16.23 -10.06
C SER A 60 4.42 -15.81 -11.21
N ALA A 61 3.12 -16.08 -11.05
CA ALA A 61 2.08 -15.55 -11.94
C ALA A 61 2.15 -14.01 -12.05
N VAL A 62 2.56 -13.31 -10.99
CA VAL A 62 2.76 -11.85 -10.99
C VAL A 62 3.78 -11.46 -12.07
N VAL A 63 4.94 -12.11 -12.06
CA VAL A 63 6.04 -11.85 -13.01
C VAL A 63 5.59 -12.16 -14.44
N ALA A 64 4.92 -13.30 -14.63
CA ALA A 64 4.40 -13.69 -15.93
C ALA A 64 3.37 -12.68 -16.47
N SER A 65 2.45 -12.21 -15.63
CA SER A 65 1.45 -11.19 -15.98
C SER A 65 2.08 -9.85 -16.31
N ILE A 66 3.09 -9.41 -15.56
CA ILE A 66 3.78 -8.14 -15.83
C ILE A 66 4.55 -8.21 -17.16
N ARG A 67 5.29 -9.30 -17.38
CA ARG A 67 6.08 -9.51 -18.59
C ARG A 67 5.21 -9.65 -19.84
N GLY A 68 4.09 -10.35 -19.73
CA GLY A 68 3.17 -10.62 -20.85
C GLY A 68 2.22 -9.49 -21.21
N SER A 69 2.17 -8.41 -20.41
CA SER A 69 1.25 -7.30 -20.64
C SER A 69 1.65 -6.44 -21.84
N LYS A 70 0.66 -6.01 -22.64
CA LYS A 70 0.84 -5.04 -23.74
C LYS A 70 0.78 -3.58 -23.27
N ASP A 71 0.43 -3.33 -22.01
CA ASP A 71 0.34 -1.98 -21.47
C ASP A 71 1.75 -1.35 -21.31
N PRO A 72 2.00 -0.14 -21.84
CA PRO A 72 3.28 0.55 -21.72
C PRO A 72 3.76 0.74 -20.28
N SER A 73 2.84 0.94 -19.34
CA SER A 73 3.12 1.11 -17.91
C SER A 73 3.72 -0.17 -17.32
N TYR A 74 3.16 -1.33 -17.69
CA TYR A 74 3.65 -2.63 -17.25
C TYR A 74 5.01 -2.94 -17.86
N GLN A 75 5.20 -2.65 -19.15
CA GLN A 75 6.49 -2.79 -19.83
C GLN A 75 7.58 -1.92 -19.20
N LYS A 76 7.23 -0.72 -18.72
CA LYS A 76 8.16 0.16 -17.98
C LYS A 76 8.50 -0.41 -16.61
N VAL A 77 7.52 -0.90 -15.86
CA VAL A 77 7.76 -1.57 -14.57
C VAL A 77 8.57 -2.86 -14.75
N TRP A 78 8.32 -3.64 -15.80
CA TRP A 78 9.12 -4.82 -16.14
C TRP A 78 10.60 -4.47 -16.31
N ARG A 79 10.90 -3.44 -17.09
CA ARG A 79 12.28 -2.92 -17.23
C ARG A 79 12.88 -2.46 -15.90
N MET A 80 12.08 -1.86 -15.01
CA MET A 80 12.53 -1.50 -13.66
C MET A 80 12.87 -2.74 -12.82
N ILE A 81 12.05 -3.79 -12.88
CA ILE A 81 12.30 -5.06 -12.18
C ILE A 81 13.62 -5.67 -12.65
N GLN A 82 13.85 -5.73 -13.96
CA GLN A 82 15.08 -6.24 -14.55
C GLN A 82 16.30 -5.42 -14.14
N ARG A 83 16.22 -4.08 -14.26
CA ARG A 83 17.31 -3.16 -13.91
C ARG A 83 17.70 -3.24 -12.43
N LEU A 84 16.72 -3.32 -11.54
CA LEU A 84 16.92 -3.29 -10.09
C LEU A 84 17.07 -4.68 -9.46
N ARG A 85 17.02 -5.75 -10.28
CA ARG A 85 17.01 -7.17 -9.87
C ARG A 85 16.08 -7.38 -8.69
N SER A 86 14.81 -7.01 -8.88
CA SER A 86 13.83 -6.91 -7.79
C SER A 86 13.04 -8.19 -7.54
N GLU A 87 13.30 -9.24 -8.30
CA GLU A 87 12.73 -10.57 -8.06
C GLU A 87 13.31 -11.16 -6.78
N ARG A 88 12.44 -11.64 -5.90
CA ARG A 88 12.81 -12.23 -4.61
C ARG A 88 11.95 -13.45 -4.32
N THR A 89 12.48 -14.39 -3.56
CA THR A 89 11.66 -15.45 -2.98
C THR A 89 10.59 -14.84 -2.05
N PRO A 90 9.39 -15.45 -1.92
CA PRO A 90 8.32 -14.92 -1.06
C PRO A 90 8.77 -14.60 0.37
N ALA A 91 9.60 -15.45 0.99
CA ALA A 91 10.12 -15.24 2.35
C ALA A 91 10.99 -13.98 2.49
N ILE A 92 11.86 -13.72 1.50
CA ILE A 92 12.71 -12.51 1.50
C ILE A 92 11.88 -11.27 1.19
N MET A 93 10.89 -11.39 0.30
CA MET A 93 10.00 -10.30 -0.08
C MET A 93 9.21 -9.73 1.12
N THR A 94 8.73 -10.58 2.02
CA THR A 94 7.99 -10.19 3.23
C THR A 94 8.87 -10.09 4.48
N SER A 95 10.19 -10.18 4.34
CA SER A 95 11.12 -10.01 5.45
C SER A 95 11.04 -8.62 6.07
N ALA A 96 11.45 -8.50 7.34
CA ALA A 96 11.48 -7.21 8.04
C ALA A 96 12.32 -6.15 7.31
N ALA A 97 13.39 -6.55 6.61
CA ALA A 97 14.22 -5.63 5.83
C ALA A 97 13.43 -5.03 4.65
N SER A 98 12.75 -5.87 3.87
CA SER A 98 11.92 -5.42 2.75
C SER A 98 10.76 -4.54 3.21
N LEU A 99 10.10 -4.91 4.32
CA LEU A 99 9.01 -4.12 4.89
C LEU A 99 9.47 -2.76 5.41
N ARG A 100 10.68 -2.66 5.99
CA ARG A 100 11.28 -1.36 6.33
C ARG A 100 11.55 -0.49 5.10
N GLN A 101 11.96 -1.08 3.97
CA GLN A 101 12.11 -0.33 2.72
C GLN A 101 10.77 0.21 2.20
N VAL A 102 9.68 -0.54 2.39
CA VAL A 102 8.33 -0.08 2.05
C VAL A 102 7.93 1.11 2.91
N VAL A 103 8.14 1.03 4.24
CA VAL A 103 7.84 2.12 5.17
C VAL A 103 8.64 3.39 4.83
N ARG A 104 9.88 3.24 4.34
CA ARG A 104 10.73 4.35 3.89
C ARG A 104 10.37 4.90 2.51
N GLY A 105 9.42 4.29 1.80
CA GLY A 105 9.05 4.67 0.43
C GLY A 105 10.09 4.29 -0.64
N GLU A 106 11.10 3.50 -0.27
CA GLU A 106 12.17 3.04 -1.17
C GLU A 106 11.72 1.86 -2.03
N ALA A 107 10.77 1.06 -1.54
CA ALA A 107 10.29 -0.15 -2.22
C ALA A 107 8.76 -0.28 -2.21
N VAL A 108 8.24 -1.03 -3.18
CA VAL A 108 6.83 -1.45 -3.27
C VAL A 108 6.80 -2.95 -3.45
N LEU A 109 5.91 -3.63 -2.74
CA LEU A 109 5.67 -5.06 -2.88
C LEU A 109 4.49 -5.32 -3.81
N ILE A 110 4.66 -6.14 -4.84
CA ILE A 110 3.56 -6.54 -5.75
C ILE A 110 3.28 -8.03 -5.54
N SER A 111 2.19 -8.35 -4.86
CA SER A 111 1.72 -9.72 -4.60
C SER A 111 0.22 -9.73 -4.32
N SER A 112 -0.33 -10.89 -3.95
CA SER A 112 -1.75 -11.00 -3.61
C SER A 112 -2.08 -10.20 -2.34
N PRO A 113 -3.26 -9.56 -2.28
CA PRO A 113 -3.68 -8.78 -1.11
C PRO A 113 -3.65 -9.58 0.20
N ALA A 114 -4.07 -10.86 0.17
CA ALA A 114 -4.06 -11.73 1.34
C ALA A 114 -2.65 -11.97 1.89
N SER A 115 -1.66 -12.20 1.01
CA SER A 115 -0.27 -12.42 1.43
C SER A 115 0.33 -11.16 2.05
N LEU A 116 0.07 -10.00 1.44
CA LEU A 116 0.56 -8.72 1.94
C LEU A 116 -0.12 -8.31 3.25
N ALA A 117 -1.42 -8.56 3.40
CA ALA A 117 -2.16 -8.31 4.63
C ALA A 117 -1.63 -9.17 5.79
N GLY A 118 -1.36 -10.46 5.52
CA GLY A 118 -0.72 -11.35 6.50
C GLY A 118 0.66 -10.85 6.93
N ALA A 119 1.51 -10.50 5.96
CA ALA A 119 2.84 -9.96 6.24
C ALA A 119 2.78 -8.63 7.03
N ALA A 120 1.90 -7.71 6.65
CA ALA A 120 1.70 -6.44 7.34
C ALA A 120 1.22 -6.66 8.78
N LYS A 121 0.27 -7.57 9.01
CA LYS A 121 -0.21 -7.90 10.36
C LYS A 121 0.93 -8.41 11.25
N CYS A 122 1.73 -9.35 10.74
CA CYS A 122 2.89 -9.88 11.47
C CYS A 122 3.95 -8.79 11.73
N ALA A 123 4.11 -7.84 10.81
CA ALA A 123 5.04 -6.74 10.96
C ALA A 123 4.55 -5.72 12.00
N CYS A 124 3.28 -5.33 11.96
CA CYS A 124 2.69 -4.41 12.94
C CYS A 124 2.68 -4.97 14.36
N ALA A 125 2.62 -6.30 14.52
CA ALA A 125 2.77 -6.95 15.82
C ALA A 125 4.18 -6.78 16.41
N ASN A 126 5.20 -6.67 15.55
CA ASN A 126 6.62 -6.62 15.95
C ASN A 126 7.24 -5.22 15.83
N TYR A 127 6.61 -4.30 15.10
CA TYR A 127 7.12 -2.96 14.81
C TYR A 127 6.00 -1.93 14.86
N THR A 128 6.22 -0.82 15.56
CA THR A 128 5.29 0.31 15.67
C THR A 128 5.61 1.47 14.71
N SER A 129 6.68 1.36 13.92
CA SER A 129 7.12 2.45 13.05
C SER A 129 6.65 2.24 11.60
N GLY A 130 5.64 3.00 11.19
CA GLY A 130 5.20 3.12 9.79
C GLY A 130 3.78 2.64 9.53
N GLU A 131 3.22 3.09 8.41
CA GLU A 131 1.91 2.66 7.93
C GLU A 131 2.08 1.89 6.62
N PHE A 132 1.37 0.78 6.49
CA PHE A 132 1.31 0.01 5.25
C PHE A 132 0.02 0.35 4.52
N TYR A 133 0.13 0.62 3.22
CA TYR A 133 -1.01 0.82 2.35
C TYR A 133 -1.08 -0.30 1.31
N ILE A 134 -2.23 -0.97 1.22
CA ILE A 134 -2.51 -1.96 0.19
C ILE A 134 -3.36 -1.28 -0.89
N GLY A 135 -2.83 -1.21 -2.10
CA GLY A 135 -3.53 -0.62 -3.24
C GLY A 135 -4.86 -1.31 -3.52
N ARG A 136 -5.89 -0.53 -3.83
CA ARG A 136 -7.26 -1.04 -4.02
C ARG A 136 -7.52 -1.59 -5.41
N LYS A 137 -6.77 -1.12 -6.42
CA LYS A 137 -6.97 -1.53 -7.81
C LYS A 137 -6.24 -2.85 -8.08
N PRO A 138 -6.95 -3.90 -8.54
CA PRO A 138 -6.31 -5.15 -8.90
C PRO A 138 -5.34 -4.91 -10.06
N THR A 139 -4.10 -5.36 -9.88
CA THR A 139 -3.07 -5.31 -10.93
C THR A 139 -3.24 -6.46 -11.92
N PHE A 140 -3.62 -7.63 -11.42
CA PHE A 140 -4.00 -8.77 -12.24
C PHE A 140 -4.93 -9.66 -11.42
N THR A 141 -5.80 -10.40 -12.11
CA THR A 141 -6.67 -11.41 -11.52
C THR A 141 -6.22 -12.79 -11.97
N PHE A 142 -6.18 -13.73 -11.05
CA PHE A 142 -5.93 -15.13 -11.36
C PHE A 142 -6.85 -16.01 -10.51
N ASN A 143 -7.33 -17.10 -11.09
CA ASN A 143 -8.12 -18.07 -10.35
C ASN A 143 -7.18 -18.96 -9.54
N SER A 144 -7.26 -18.85 -8.22
CA SER A 144 -6.57 -19.79 -7.33
C SER A 144 -7.37 -21.08 -7.29
N VAL A 145 -6.76 -22.19 -7.67
CA VAL A 145 -7.39 -23.52 -7.67
C VAL A 145 -6.65 -24.45 -6.73
N PHE A 146 -7.40 -25.33 -6.05
CA PHE A 146 -6.82 -26.44 -5.31
C PHE A 146 -6.62 -27.62 -6.26
N TYR A 147 -5.38 -28.10 -6.36
CA TYR A 147 -5.10 -29.33 -7.08
C TYR A 147 -5.19 -30.51 -6.11
N LEU A 148 -6.04 -31.48 -6.44
CA LEU A 148 -6.09 -32.75 -5.73
C LEU A 148 -5.05 -33.72 -6.30
N ASN A 149 -4.56 -34.63 -5.46
CA ASN A 149 -3.67 -35.69 -5.90
C ASN A 149 -4.41 -36.55 -6.94
N LYS A 150 -3.83 -36.73 -8.13
CA LYS A 150 -4.41 -37.55 -9.20
C LYS A 150 -4.69 -39.00 -8.79
N ARG A 151 -3.97 -39.53 -7.79
CA ARG A 151 -4.16 -40.89 -7.27
C ARG A 151 -5.18 -40.98 -6.14
N MET A 152 -5.79 -39.87 -5.73
CA MET A 152 -6.79 -39.87 -4.68
C MET A 152 -8.05 -40.63 -5.14
N PRO A 153 -8.63 -41.52 -4.32
CA PRO A 153 -9.88 -42.19 -4.69
C PRO A 153 -11.00 -41.19 -4.99
N GLU A 154 -11.77 -41.43 -6.06
CA GLU A 154 -12.88 -40.54 -6.45
C GLU A 154 -13.87 -40.20 -5.33
N PRO A 155 -14.26 -41.12 -4.42
CA PRO A 155 -15.18 -40.79 -3.33
C PRO A 155 -14.62 -39.70 -2.42
N MET A 156 -13.31 -39.69 -2.20
CA MET A 156 -12.63 -38.69 -1.39
C MET A 156 -12.50 -37.36 -2.14
N GLN A 157 -12.24 -37.39 -3.45
CA GLN A 157 -12.25 -36.17 -4.27
C GLN A 157 -13.62 -35.49 -4.26
N ARG A 158 -14.70 -36.27 -4.42
CA ARG A 158 -16.08 -35.76 -4.36
C ARG A 158 -16.41 -35.17 -3.00
N ALA A 159 -16.08 -35.87 -1.91
CA ALA A 159 -16.31 -35.36 -0.56
C ALA A 159 -15.56 -34.05 -0.28
N ILE A 160 -14.34 -33.88 -0.81
CA ILE A 160 -13.58 -32.63 -0.70
C ILE A 160 -14.25 -31.53 -1.54
N ASN A 161 -14.59 -31.82 -2.78
CA ASN A 161 -15.23 -30.84 -3.66
C ASN A 161 -16.57 -30.35 -3.10
N ASP A 162 -17.40 -31.26 -2.57
CA ASP A 162 -18.67 -30.92 -1.92
C ASP A 162 -18.46 -30.03 -0.68
N ARG A 163 -17.43 -30.34 0.14
CA ARG A 163 -17.14 -29.58 1.37
C ARG A 163 -16.67 -28.15 1.10
N TYR A 164 -15.95 -27.94 0.01
CA TYR A 164 -15.44 -26.61 -0.37
C TYR A 164 -16.31 -25.91 -1.42
N GLY A 165 -17.47 -26.47 -1.77
CA GLY A 165 -18.38 -25.90 -2.77
C GLY A 165 -17.76 -25.84 -4.18
N LEU A 166 -16.74 -26.65 -4.45
CA LEU A 166 -16.06 -26.75 -5.74
C LEU A 166 -16.85 -27.69 -6.65
N ARG A 167 -18.08 -27.29 -7.00
CA ARG A 167 -18.86 -28.02 -8.01
C ARG A 167 -18.28 -27.70 -9.39
N SER A 168 -17.63 -28.70 -9.99
CA SER A 168 -17.30 -28.76 -11.41
C SER A 168 -18.50 -29.24 -12.21
#